data_AF-A0A969JSX7-F1
#
_entry.id   AF-A0A969JSX7-F1
#
_cell.length_a   1.000
_cell.length_b   1.000
_cell.length_c   1.000
_cell.angle_alpha   90.00
_cell.angle_beta   90.00
_cell.angle_gamma   90.00
#
_symmetry.space_group_name_H-M   'P 1'
#
loop_
_entity.id
_entity.type
_entity.pdbx_description
1 polymer ?
#
loop_
_entity_poly.entity_id
_entity_poly.type
_entity_poly.pdbx_seq_one_letter_code
_entity_poly.pdbx_strand_id
1 'polypeptide(L)' 'RYPQLPACAAEKAESLEQLRALWNGLRIFVEAAVEVPPAGVDTEEDLARVESLLAASH' A
#
# COMPACT_ATOMS: atom_id res chain seq x y z
N ARG A 1 14.14 9.51 -10.32
CA ARG A 1 14.15 8.76 -11.60
C ARG A 1 12.82 8.04 -11.84
N TYR A 2 12.29 7.27 -10.88
CA TYR A 2 10.98 6.59 -11.01
C TYR A 2 9.76 7.53 -11.07
N PRO A 3 9.60 8.54 -10.18
CA PRO A 3 8.42 9.41 -10.21
C PRO A 3 8.28 10.25 -11.49
N GLN A 4 9.37 10.39 -12.25
CA GLN A 4 9.42 11.13 -13.51
C GLN A 4 9.11 10.26 -14.74
N LEU A 5 8.95 8.94 -14.58
CA LEU A 5 8.56 8.07 -15.68
C LEU A 5 7.10 8.35 -16.08
N PRO A 6 6.76 8.31 -17.38
CA PRO A 6 5.39 8.46 -17.81
C PRO A 6 4.55 7.24 -17.42
N ALA A 7 3.27 7.46 -17.14
CA ALA A 7 2.33 6.37 -16.88
C ALA A 7 2.21 5.44 -18.09
N CYS A 8 2.36 4.14 -17.87
CA CYS A 8 2.27 3.13 -18.94
C CYS A 8 0.82 2.72 -19.20
N ALA A 9 0.58 1.98 -20.30
CA ALA A 9 -0.76 1.50 -20.62
C ALA A 9 -1.32 0.57 -19.53
N ALA A 10 -0.47 -0.31 -18.97
CA ALA A 10 -0.87 -1.24 -17.92
C ALA A 10 -1.27 -0.54 -16.62
N GLU A 11 -0.54 0.50 -16.21
CA GLU A 11 -0.92 1.33 -15.05
C GLU A 11 -2.31 1.95 -15.23
N LYS A 12 -2.63 2.48 -16.41
CA LYS A 12 -3.94 3.09 -16.69
C LYS A 12 -5.07 2.06 -16.74
N ALA A 13 -4.80 0.88 -17.29
CA ALA A 13 -5.78 -0.19 -17.39
C ALA A 13 -6.15 -0.75 -15.99
N GLU A 14 -5.14 -0.94 -15.12
CA GLU A 14 -5.31 -1.58 -13.81
C GLU A 14 -5.45 -0.57 -12.65
N SER A 15 -5.20 0.72 -12.90
CA SER A 15 -5.05 1.77 -11.86
C SER A 15 -3.98 1.44 -10.81
N LEU A 16 -2.86 0.84 -11.24
CA LEU A 16 -1.75 0.38 -10.38
C LEU A 16 -0.42 1.06 -10.76
N GLU A 17 0.04 2.01 -9.94
CA GLU A 17 1.26 2.80 -10.22
C GLU A 17 2.52 1.93 -10.30
N GLN A 18 2.61 0.86 -9.50
CA GLN A 18 3.78 -0.03 -9.46
C GLN A 18 4.07 -0.71 -10.81
N LEU A 19 3.07 -0.83 -11.69
CA LEU A 19 3.25 -1.36 -13.04
C LEU A 19 4.16 -0.45 -13.89
N ARG A 20 4.22 0.85 -13.59
CA ARG A 20 5.13 1.80 -14.25
C ARG A 20 6.59 1.40 -14.08
N ALA A 21 6.96 0.92 -12.89
CA ALA A 21 8.31 0.46 -12.60
C ALA A 21 8.65 -0.79 -13.42
N LEU A 22 7.77 -1.80 -13.38
CA LEU A 22 7.95 -3.06 -14.10
C LEU A 22 8.05 -2.84 -15.61
N TRP A 23 7.21 -1.96 -16.17
CA TRP A 23 7.21 -1.61 -17.59
C TRP A 23 8.54 -1.02 -18.07
N ASN A 24 9.24 -0.29 -17.21
CA ASN A 24 10.53 0.33 -17.52
C ASN A 24 11.73 -0.53 -17.10
N GLY A 25 11.53 -1.83 -16.88
CA GLY A 25 12.59 -2.79 -16.56
C GLY A 25 13.15 -2.68 -15.14
N LEU A 26 12.48 -1.95 -14.24
CA LEU A 26 12.81 -1.96 -12.82
C LEU A 26 12.25 -3.22 -12.15
N ARG A 27 12.91 -3.69 -11.10
CA ARG A 27 12.47 -4.87 -10.32
C ARG A 27 11.89 -4.41 -8.98
N ILE A 28 10.79 -5.03 -8.57
CA ILE A 28 10.18 -4.85 -7.25
C ILE A 28 10.45 -6.13 -6.47
N PHE A 29 11.16 -5.99 -5.35
CA PHE A 29 11.38 -7.10 -4.43
C PHE A 29 10.15 -7.26 -3.54
N VAL A 30 9.72 -8.51 -3.32
CA VAL A 30 8.56 -8.85 -2.49
C VAL A 30 8.97 -10.01 -1.59
N GLU A 31 8.64 -9.90 -0.32
CA GLU A 31 8.84 -10.93 0.69
C GLU A 31 7.59 -11.05 1.56
N ALA A 32 7.38 -12.20 2.19
CA ALA A 32 6.30 -12.38 3.14
C ALA A 32 6.52 -11.50 4.38
N ALA A 33 5.46 -10.84 4.84
CA ALA A 33 5.52 -10.12 6.10
C ALA A 33 5.72 -11.11 7.26
N VAL A 34 6.57 -10.75 8.23
CA VAL A 34 6.82 -11.56 9.44
C VAL A 34 5.54 -11.71 10.27
N GLU A 35 4.71 -10.66 10.28
CA GLU A 35 3.38 -10.64 10.89
C GLU A 35 2.40 -9.94 9.94
N VAL A 36 1.12 -10.30 10.02
CA VAL A 36 0.08 -9.63 9.25
C VAL A 36 -0.17 -8.25 9.87
N PRO A 37 0.00 -7.14 9.11
CA PRO A 37 -0.29 -5.82 9.65
C PRO A 37 -1.79 -5.69 9.98
N PRO A 38 -2.15 -4.92 11.02
CA PRO A 38 -3.55 -4.65 11.31
C PRO A 38 -4.20 -3.90 10.14
N ALA A 39 -5.52 -4.02 10.02
CA ALA A 39 -6.29 -3.24 9.06
C ALA A 39 -6.06 -1.73 9.28
N GLY A 40 -6.08 -0.96 8.18
CA GLY A 40 -5.96 0.48 8.19
C GLY A 40 -7.08 1.20 8.97
N VAL A 41 -7.01 2.53 9.00
CA VAL A 41 -8.04 3.39 9.56
C VAL A 41 -8.57 4.27 8.45
N ASP A 42 -9.68 3.86 7.85
CA ASP A 42 -10.28 4.56 6.71
C ASP A 42 -11.68 5.13 7.05
N THR A 43 -12.31 4.65 8.14
CA THR A 43 -13.61 5.14 8.63
C THR A 43 -13.56 5.58 10.10
N GLU A 44 -14.63 6.25 10.57
CA GLU A 44 -14.76 6.64 11.98
C GLU A 44 -14.82 5.43 12.92
N GLU A 45 -15.42 4.32 12.46
CA GLU A 45 -15.48 3.07 13.21
C GLU A 45 -14.08 2.43 13.38
N ASP A 46 -13.23 2.52 12.35
CA ASP A 46 -11.85 2.05 12.47
C ASP A 46 -11.07 2.85 13.50
N LEU A 47 -11.30 4.17 13.55
CA LEU A 47 -10.67 5.04 14.53
C LEU A 47 -11.09 4.64 15.95
N ALA A 48 -12.39 4.51 16.21
CA ALA A 48 -12.92 4.10 17.51
C ALA A 48 -12.39 2.72 17.94
N ARG A 49 -12.22 1.79 17.00
CA ARG A 49 -11.61 0.47 17.24
C ARG A 49 -10.16 0.61 17.69
N VAL A 50 -9.36 1.41 17.00
CA VAL A 50 -7.95 1.62 17.36
C VAL A 50 -7.81 2.36 18.69
N GLU A 51 -8.64 3.39 18.95
CA GLU A 51 -8.68 4.09 20.24
C GLU A 51 -8.95 3.13 21.41
N SER A 52 -9.92 2.23 21.25
CA SER A 52 -10.26 1.22 22.27
C SER A 52 -9.10 0.26 22.53
N LEU A 53 -8.41 -0.20 21.48
CA LEU A 53 -7.24 -1.09 21.61
C LEU A 53 -6.09 -0.39 22.35
N LEU A 54 -5.84 0.88 22.05
CA LEU A 54 -4.79 1.66 22.70
C LEU A 54 -5.11 1.92 24.18
N ALA A 55 -6.37 2.23 24.50
CA ALA A 55 -6.83 2.43 25.87
C ALA A 55 -6.75 1.15 26.72
N ALA A 56 -7.02 -0.02 26.14
CA ALA A 56 -6.90 -1.33 26.81
C ALA A 56 -5.45 -1.80 26.97
N SER A 57 -4.50 -1.16 26.28
CA SER A 57 -3.07 -1.48 26.32
C SER A 57 -2.29 -0.60 27.33
N HIS A 58 -2.97 0.25 28.09
CA HIS A 58 -2.45 1.00 29.25
C HIS A 58 -2.96 0.40 30.56
#